data_AF-A0A395LNK3-F1
#
_entry.id   AF-A0A395LNK3-F1
#
_cell.length_a   1.000
_cell.length_b   1.000
_cell.length_c   1.000
_cell.angle_alpha   90.00
_cell.angle_beta   90.00
_cell.angle_gamma   90.00
#
_symmetry.space_group_name_H-M   'P 1'
#
loop_
_entity.id
_entity.type
_entity.pdbx_description
1 polymer ?
#
loop_
_entity_poly.entity_id
_entity_poly.type
_entity_poly.pdbx_seq_one_letter_code
_entity_poly.pdbx_strand_id
1 'polypeptide(L)'
;MSERLNSAAVAEKAIVHADLPALRGSAQQLFDQPSLGLAEALGGRDREANVAAALPNIRQDVDRTFEMPTALYGATVALYLGFIAVLGIGLATPGLALPMAIFAIFIVGLFAAPALWLGLGRKPEAKAMSYGDLMRHGIMTHTGLLKGRDAAIQMMILPVLIMVWAMTVLVIAGVVAA
;
A
#
# COMPACT_ATOMS: atom_id res chain seq x y z
N MET A 1 13.90 -5.37 -23.72
CA MET A 1 12.94 -6.40 -23.26
C MET A 1 13.62 -7.69 -22.79
N SER A 2 14.82 -8.02 -23.29
CA SER A 2 15.58 -9.24 -22.97
C SER A 2 16.31 -9.23 -21.62
N GLU A 3 16.81 -8.09 -21.16
CA GLU A 3 17.58 -8.02 -19.90
C GLU A 3 16.74 -8.28 -18.64
N ARG A 4 15.48 -7.84 -18.59
CA ARG A 4 14.63 -8.03 -17.39
C ARG A 4 14.17 -9.47 -17.21
N LEU A 5 13.96 -10.20 -18.31
CA LEU A 5 13.72 -11.64 -18.28
C LEU A 5 14.96 -12.39 -17.81
N ASN A 6 16.15 -11.91 -18.18
CA ASN A 6 17.41 -12.48 -17.71
C ASN A 6 17.62 -12.20 -16.21
N SER A 7 17.31 -10.99 -15.71
CA SER A 7 17.42 -10.70 -14.27
C SER A 7 16.40 -11.46 -13.41
N ALA A 8 15.17 -11.65 -13.88
CA ALA A 8 14.17 -12.45 -13.17
C ALA A 8 14.54 -13.94 -13.17
N ALA A 9 14.99 -14.47 -14.32
CA ALA A 9 15.49 -15.84 -14.41
C ALA A 9 16.78 -16.06 -13.59
N VAL A 10 17.66 -15.06 -13.49
CA VAL A 10 18.87 -15.10 -12.65
C VAL A 10 18.51 -15.03 -11.17
N ALA A 11 17.51 -14.25 -10.78
CA ALA A 11 17.02 -14.19 -9.40
C ALA A 11 16.31 -15.49 -8.99
N GLU A 12 15.49 -16.07 -9.87
CA GLU A 12 14.82 -17.36 -9.64
C GLU A 12 15.85 -18.49 -9.55
N LYS A 13 16.87 -18.51 -10.44
CA LYS A 13 17.95 -19.50 -10.41
C LYS A 13 18.87 -19.31 -9.19
N ALA A 14 19.03 -18.09 -8.67
CA ALA A 14 19.78 -17.81 -7.45
C ALA A 14 19.04 -18.30 -6.18
N ILE A 15 17.70 -18.31 -6.19
CA ILE A 15 16.90 -18.88 -5.10
C ILE A 15 16.92 -20.42 -5.14
N VAL A 16 16.91 -21.01 -6.34
CA VAL A 16 16.93 -22.47 -6.54
C VAL A 16 18.33 -23.09 -6.42
N HIS A 17 19.40 -22.30 -6.57
CA HIS A 17 20.80 -22.74 -6.40
C HIS A 17 21.54 -22.04 -5.24
N ALA A 18 20.80 -21.46 -4.29
CA ALA A 18 21.37 -21.17 -2.99
C ALA A 18 21.75 -22.51 -2.36
N ASP A 19 23.03 -22.88 -2.50
CA ASP A 19 23.62 -24.04 -1.86
C ASP A 19 23.39 -23.87 -0.36
N LEU A 20 22.40 -24.60 0.17
CA LEU A 20 22.12 -24.65 1.59
C LEU A 20 23.45 -25.02 2.25
N PRO A 21 23.98 -24.22 3.19
CA PRO A 21 25.26 -24.53 3.81
C PRO A 21 25.19 -25.96 4.31
N ALA A 22 26.04 -26.82 3.75
CA ALA A 22 26.02 -28.25 4.00
C ALA A 22 26.00 -28.46 5.51
N LEU A 23 24.84 -28.84 6.04
CA LEU A 23 24.69 -29.36 7.39
C LEU A 23 25.45 -30.68 7.40
N ARG A 24 26.77 -30.62 7.56
CA ARG A 24 27.64 -31.75 7.88
C ARG A 24 27.31 -32.16 9.31
N GLY A 25 26.18 -32.82 9.46
CA GLY A 25 25.74 -33.48 10.68
C GLY A 25 24.68 -34.48 10.25
N SER A 26 25.00 -35.77 10.36
CA SER A 26 24.05 -36.84 10.03
C SER A 26 22.79 -36.66 10.86
N ALA A 27 21.61 -36.82 10.26
CA ALA A 27 20.32 -36.72 10.97
C ALA A 27 20.25 -37.62 12.21
N GLN A 28 21.06 -38.68 12.27
CA GLN A 28 21.27 -39.52 13.46
C GLN A 28 21.87 -38.77 14.67
N GLN A 29 22.75 -37.79 14.49
CA GLN A 29 23.37 -37.03 15.60
C GLN A 29 22.38 -36.10 16.32
N LEU A 30 21.25 -35.76 15.69
CA LEU A 30 20.20 -34.96 16.32
C LEU A 30 19.39 -35.77 17.34
N PHE A 31 19.29 -37.08 17.14
CA PHE A 31 18.53 -37.99 18.01
C PHE A 31 19.38 -38.71 19.07
N ASP A 32 20.71 -38.64 18.95
CA ASP A 32 21.69 -39.25 19.87
C ASP A 32 22.27 -38.25 20.89
N GLN A 33 21.69 -37.05 21.02
CA GLN A 33 22.15 -36.08 22.03
C GLN A 33 21.90 -36.64 23.44
N PRO A 34 22.96 -36.82 24.27
CA PRO A 34 22.79 -37.17 25.68
C PRO A 34 21.91 -36.10 26.31
N SER A 35 20.85 -36.51 27.00
CA SER A 35 19.84 -35.62 27.59
C SER A 35 20.51 -34.40 28.26
N LEU A 36 20.44 -33.26 27.59
CA LEU A 36 20.99 -32.00 28.09
C LEU A 36 20.37 -31.75 29.47
N GLY A 37 21.22 -31.59 30.49
CA GLY A 37 20.75 -31.23 31.81
C GLY A 37 19.96 -29.91 31.76
N LEU A 38 18.94 -29.79 32.60
CA LEU A 38 18.05 -28.61 32.67
C LEU A 38 18.82 -27.28 32.78
N ALA A 39 20.00 -27.30 33.42
CA ALA A 39 20.89 -26.15 33.55
C ALA A 39 21.49 -25.68 32.21
N GLU A 40 21.76 -26.59 31.29
CA GLU A 40 22.35 -26.29 29.98
C GLU A 40 21.28 -25.86 28.96
N ALA A 41 20.07 -26.40 29.08
CA ALA A 41 18.90 -25.93 28.34
C ALA A 41 18.51 -24.49 28.73
N LEU A 42 18.67 -24.11 30.01
CA LEU A 42 18.40 -22.75 30.50
C LEU A 42 19.52 -21.76 30.16
N GLY A 43 20.75 -22.23 29.92
CA GLY A 43 21.87 -21.43 29.40
C GLY A 43 21.83 -21.20 27.88
N GLY A 44 20.89 -21.84 27.16
CA GLY A 44 20.73 -21.73 25.70
C GLY A 44 20.21 -20.37 25.21
N ARG A 45 19.64 -19.54 26.10
CA ARG A 45 19.08 -18.22 25.76
C ARG A 45 20.15 -17.29 25.16
N ASP A 46 21.39 -17.42 25.60
CA ASP A 46 22.52 -16.61 25.16
C ASP A 46 23.04 -17.09 23.80
N ARG A 47 23.00 -18.40 23.55
CA ARG A 47 23.35 -19.01 22.24
C ARG A 47 22.29 -18.70 21.19
N GLU A 48 21.01 -18.85 21.50
CA GLU A 48 19.91 -18.49 20.60
C GLU A 48 19.92 -17.00 20.26
N ALA A 49 20.21 -16.13 21.24
CA ALA A 49 20.39 -14.70 21.00
C ALA A 49 21.56 -14.40 20.04
N ASN A 50 22.69 -15.11 20.19
CA ASN A 50 23.84 -14.96 19.31
C ASN A 50 23.63 -15.55 17.91
N VAL A 51 22.89 -16.66 17.78
CA VAL A 51 22.53 -17.24 16.47
C VAL A 51 21.47 -16.37 15.76
N ALA A 52 20.48 -15.85 16.48
CA ALA A 52 19.49 -14.92 15.95
C ALA A 52 20.11 -13.57 15.52
N ALA A 53 21.16 -13.12 16.23
CA ALA A 53 21.94 -11.94 15.84
C ALA A 53 22.84 -12.20 14.60
N ALA A 54 23.20 -13.46 14.34
CA ALA A 54 24.07 -13.85 13.22
C ALA A 54 23.32 -14.15 11.91
N LEU A 55 21.99 -14.36 11.97
CA LEU A 55 21.20 -14.52 10.75
C LEU A 55 21.03 -13.15 10.08
N PRO A 56 21.40 -13.00 8.79
CA PRO A 56 21.15 -11.76 8.07
C PRO A 56 19.64 -11.50 8.11
N ASN A 57 19.27 -10.37 8.70
CA ASN A 57 17.88 -9.93 8.71
C ASN A 57 17.49 -9.52 7.29
N ILE A 58 17.02 -10.49 6.49
CA ILE A 58 16.45 -10.25 5.15
C ILE A 58 15.09 -9.56 5.36
N ARG A 59 15.10 -8.26 5.71
CA ARG A 59 13.88 -7.46 5.71
C ARG A 59 13.55 -7.14 4.27
N GLN A 60 12.40 -7.64 3.80
CA GLN A 60 11.90 -7.26 2.48
C GLN A 60 11.67 -5.76 2.45
N ASP A 61 12.25 -5.08 1.46
CA ASP A 61 11.88 -3.71 1.16
C ASP A 61 10.47 -3.74 0.60
N VAL A 62 9.50 -3.36 1.43
CA VAL A 62 8.09 -3.30 1.04
C VAL A 62 7.91 -1.97 0.34
N ASP A 63 7.60 -2.00 -0.96
CA ASP A 63 7.13 -0.81 -1.65
C ASP A 63 5.84 -0.34 -1.00
N ARG A 64 5.91 0.84 -0.38
CA ARG A 64 4.77 1.46 0.30
C ARG A 64 4.09 2.48 -0.57
N THR A 65 4.65 2.86 -1.72
CA THR A 65 4.22 4.04 -2.49
C THR A 65 2.86 3.90 -3.16
N PHE A 66 2.25 2.70 -3.10
CA PHE A 66 0.96 2.34 -3.70
C PHE A 66 0.88 2.58 -5.22
N GLU A 67 2.00 2.92 -5.86
CA GLU A 67 2.11 3.24 -7.29
C GLU A 67 1.05 4.25 -7.76
N MET A 68 0.59 5.14 -6.89
CA MET A 68 -0.44 6.13 -7.22
C MET A 68 0.19 7.52 -7.35
N PRO A 69 0.00 8.21 -8.49
CA PRO A 69 0.47 9.58 -8.62
C PRO A 69 -0.13 10.49 -7.56
N THR A 70 0.72 11.18 -6.81
CA THR A 70 0.33 12.08 -5.72
C THR A 70 -0.70 13.12 -6.16
N ALA A 71 -0.62 13.58 -7.41
CA ALA A 71 -1.58 14.51 -8.00
C ALA A 71 -3.01 13.90 -8.08
N LEU A 72 -3.13 12.65 -8.55
CA LEU A 72 -4.43 11.97 -8.63
C LEU A 72 -4.96 11.63 -7.23
N TYR A 73 -4.07 11.24 -6.33
CA TYR A 73 -4.42 10.99 -4.94
C TYR A 73 -5.02 12.24 -4.28
N GLY A 74 -4.32 13.38 -4.38
CA GLY A 74 -4.80 14.66 -3.87
C GLY A 74 -6.10 15.11 -4.52
N ALA A 75 -6.25 14.91 -5.83
CA ALA A 75 -7.49 15.23 -6.55
C ALA A 75 -8.69 14.42 -6.03
N THR A 76 -8.52 13.11 -5.78
CA THR A 76 -9.56 12.27 -5.17
C THR A 76 -10.00 12.81 -3.82
N VAL A 77 -9.05 13.12 -2.94
CA VAL A 77 -9.34 13.66 -1.60
C VAL A 77 -10.09 14.98 -1.71
N ALA A 78 -9.62 15.89 -2.58
CA ALA A 78 -10.24 17.18 -2.79
C ALA A 78 -11.69 17.06 -3.31
N LEU A 79 -11.95 16.15 -4.25
CA LEU A 79 -13.29 15.92 -4.78
C LEU A 79 -14.22 15.31 -3.72
N TYR A 80 -13.76 14.37 -2.90
CA TYR A 80 -14.57 13.79 -1.84
C TYR A 80 -14.91 14.80 -0.74
N LEU A 81 -13.93 15.61 -0.31
CA LEU A 81 -14.20 16.67 0.64
C LEU A 81 -15.08 17.78 0.05
N GLY A 82 -14.85 18.13 -1.22
CA GLY A 82 -15.69 19.08 -1.93
C GLY A 82 -17.14 18.58 -2.07
N PHE A 83 -17.36 17.29 -2.32
CA PHE A 83 -18.69 16.68 -2.35
C PHE A 83 -19.43 16.88 -1.02
N ILE A 84 -18.77 16.59 0.11
CA ILE A 84 -19.35 16.81 1.44
C ILE A 84 -19.59 18.29 1.70
N ALA A 85 -18.66 19.18 1.31
CA ALA A 85 -18.82 20.62 1.48
C ALA A 85 -20.01 21.17 0.67
N VAL A 86 -20.14 20.76 -0.59
CA VAL A 86 -21.24 21.18 -1.49
C VAL A 86 -22.59 20.79 -0.89
N LEU A 87 -22.76 19.52 -0.50
CA LEU A 87 -24.01 19.06 0.12
C LEU A 87 -24.25 19.72 1.48
N GLY A 88 -23.20 19.83 2.30
CA GLY A 88 -23.28 20.40 3.64
C GLY A 88 -23.68 21.88 3.63
N ILE A 89 -23.21 22.65 2.65
CA ILE A 89 -23.57 24.07 2.48
C ILE A 89 -24.98 24.19 1.88
N GLY A 90 -25.28 23.43 0.83
CA GLY A 90 -26.53 23.61 0.07
C GLY A 90 -27.77 22.95 0.66
N LEU A 91 -27.61 21.94 1.53
CA LEU A 91 -28.71 21.22 2.19
C LEU A 91 -28.62 21.29 3.72
N ALA A 92 -27.99 22.35 4.24
CA ALA A 92 -27.69 22.49 5.66
C ALA A 92 -28.95 22.40 6.54
N THR A 93 -29.11 21.29 7.26
CA THR A 93 -30.10 21.15 8.33
C THR A 93 -29.42 20.62 9.60
N PRO A 94 -29.91 20.97 10.80
CA PRO A 94 -29.30 20.50 12.05
C PRO A 94 -29.17 18.96 12.13
N GLY A 95 -30.12 18.23 11.55
CA GLY A 95 -30.10 16.76 11.52
C GLY A 95 -29.01 16.16 10.62
N LEU A 96 -28.55 16.89 9.60
CA LEU A 96 -27.50 16.43 8.68
C LEU A 96 -26.08 16.76 9.18
N ALA A 97 -25.93 17.67 10.14
CA ALA A 97 -24.60 18.11 10.60
C ALA A 97 -23.75 16.94 11.13
N LEU A 98 -24.35 16.05 11.93
CA LEU A 98 -23.65 14.91 12.50
C LEU A 98 -23.18 13.91 11.41
N PRO A 99 -24.04 13.43 10.49
CA PRO A 99 -23.58 12.62 9.34
C PRO A 99 -22.48 13.29 8.50
N MET A 100 -22.60 14.60 8.21
CA MET A 100 -21.59 15.30 7.41
C MET A 100 -20.22 15.35 8.10
N ALA A 101 -20.20 15.64 9.41
CA ALA A 101 -18.97 15.64 10.19
C ALA A 101 -18.32 14.24 10.22
N ILE A 102 -19.13 13.20 10.43
CA ILE A 102 -18.67 11.81 10.44
C ILE A 102 -18.02 11.47 9.08
N PHE A 103 -18.70 11.74 7.96
CA PHE A 103 -18.14 11.46 6.64
C PHE A 103 -16.86 12.24 6.36
N ALA A 104 -16.79 13.53 6.72
CA ALA A 104 -15.58 14.33 6.56
C ALA A 104 -14.40 13.73 7.35
N ILE A 105 -14.62 13.35 8.62
CA ILE A 105 -13.58 12.74 9.46
C ILE A 105 -13.13 11.41 8.88
N PHE A 106 -14.05 10.56 8.43
CA PHE A 106 -13.71 9.27 7.82
C PHE A 106 -12.94 9.43 6.52
N ILE A 107 -13.32 10.37 5.65
CA ILE A 107 -12.57 10.66 4.42
C ILE A 107 -11.15 11.11 4.77
N VAL A 108 -11.00 12.07 5.69
CA VAL A 108 -9.67 12.51 6.10
C VAL A 108 -8.88 11.35 6.70
N GLY A 109 -9.45 10.56 7.60
CA GLY A 109 -8.77 9.43 8.24
C GLY A 109 -8.37 8.33 7.26
N LEU A 110 -9.27 7.93 6.36
CA LEU A 110 -9.04 6.88 5.36
C LEU A 110 -7.93 7.24 4.38
N PHE A 111 -7.74 8.51 4.09
CA PHE A 111 -6.68 8.97 3.21
C PHE A 111 -5.40 9.35 3.99
N ALA A 112 -5.52 10.12 5.08
CA ALA A 112 -4.37 10.53 5.87
C ALA A 112 -3.59 9.33 6.46
N ALA A 113 -4.26 8.27 6.92
CA ALA A 113 -3.57 7.14 7.51
C ALA A 113 -2.62 6.41 6.52
N PRO A 114 -3.05 6.00 5.31
CA PRO A 114 -2.14 5.51 4.27
C PRO A 114 -1.03 6.49 3.91
N ALA A 115 -1.33 7.79 3.82
CA ALA A 115 -0.32 8.81 3.49
C ALA A 115 0.75 8.93 4.58
N LEU A 116 0.36 8.88 5.86
CA LEU A 116 1.28 8.89 7.00
C LEU A 116 2.12 7.60 7.05
N TRP A 117 1.53 6.47 6.67
CA TRP A 117 2.25 5.19 6.60
C TRP A 117 3.47 5.23 5.66
N LEU A 118 3.39 6.00 4.56
CA LEU A 118 4.52 6.24 3.65
C LEU A 118 5.72 6.87 4.34
N GLY A 119 5.48 7.71 5.35
CA GLY A 119 6.53 8.40 6.11
C GLY A 119 7.10 7.59 7.27
N LEU A 120 6.49 6.47 7.64
CA LEU A 120 6.96 5.61 8.72
C LEU A 120 8.03 4.63 8.20
N GLY A 121 9.18 4.57 8.87
CA GLY A 121 10.28 3.63 8.55
C GLY A 121 11.53 4.30 7.97
N ARG A 122 12.45 3.49 7.42
CA ARG A 122 13.58 4.01 6.62
C ARG A 122 13.01 4.59 5.33
N LYS A 123 13.69 5.62 4.79
CA LYS A 123 13.36 6.21 3.49
C LYS A 123 13.21 5.08 2.46
N PRO A 124 12.01 4.86 1.89
CA PRO A 124 11.82 3.86 0.85
C PRO A 124 12.76 4.18 -0.31
N GLU A 125 13.43 3.17 -0.87
CA GLU A 125 14.15 3.36 -2.13
C GLU A 125 13.16 3.52 -3.30
N ALA A 126 11.95 2.95 -3.16
CA ALA A 126 10.84 3.12 -4.09
C ALA A 126 10.33 4.57 -4.11
N LYS A 127 10.31 5.16 -5.30
CA LYS A 127 9.77 6.50 -5.56
C LYS A 127 8.35 6.36 -6.10
N ALA A 128 7.40 7.09 -5.51
CA ALA A 128 6.04 7.12 -6.02
C ALA A 128 5.99 7.54 -7.50
N MET A 129 5.23 6.81 -8.31
CA MET A 129 5.03 7.11 -9.72
C MET A 129 4.57 8.56 -9.91
N SER A 130 5.28 9.33 -10.75
CA SER A 130 4.84 10.69 -11.05
C SER A 130 3.67 10.68 -12.04
N TYR A 131 2.89 11.77 -12.07
CA TYR A 131 1.82 11.91 -13.06
C TYR A 131 2.37 11.85 -14.50
N GLY A 132 3.53 12.45 -14.76
CA GLY A 132 4.19 12.39 -16.06
C GLY A 132 4.62 10.98 -16.44
N ASP A 133 5.12 10.21 -15.47
CA ASP A 133 5.51 8.82 -15.69
C ASP A 133 4.30 7.94 -15.98
N LEU A 134 3.19 8.14 -15.26
CA LEU A 134 1.92 7.48 -15.54
C LEU A 134 1.47 7.78 -16.98
N MET A 135 1.47 9.05 -17.39
CA MET A 135 1.03 9.44 -18.73
C MET A 135 1.89 8.85 -19.85
N ARG A 136 3.19 8.63 -19.60
CA ARG A 136 4.14 8.07 -20.58
C ARG A 136 4.09 6.54 -20.65
N HIS A 137 4.04 5.88 -19.49
CA HIS A 137 4.23 4.44 -19.40
C HIS A 137 2.92 3.67 -19.21
N GLY A 138 1.88 4.28 -18.66
CA GLY A 138 0.64 3.60 -18.30
C GLY A 138 0.80 2.66 -17.10
N ILE A 139 -0.22 1.83 -16.86
CA ILE A 139 -0.25 0.83 -15.79
C ILE A 139 -0.39 -0.55 -16.42
N MET A 140 0.50 -1.47 -16.07
CA MET A 140 0.34 -2.87 -16.45
C MET A 140 -0.72 -3.51 -15.55
N THR A 141 -1.85 -3.91 -16.13
CA THR A 141 -2.91 -4.64 -15.41
C THR A 141 -2.84 -6.13 -15.79
N HIS A 142 -3.62 -6.97 -15.10
CA HIS A 142 -3.72 -8.39 -15.44
C HIS A 142 -4.26 -8.63 -16.87
N THR A 143 -4.99 -7.68 -17.45
CA THR A 143 -5.55 -7.80 -18.82
C THR A 143 -4.71 -7.11 -19.89
N GLY A 144 -3.58 -6.50 -19.52
CA GLY A 144 -2.64 -5.85 -20.43
C GLY A 144 -2.29 -4.41 -20.01
N LEU A 145 -1.62 -3.69 -20.91
CA LEU A 145 -1.20 -2.32 -20.64
C LEU A 145 -2.38 -1.34 -20.77
N LEU A 146 -2.75 -0.69 -19.66
CA LEU A 146 -3.71 0.41 -19.66
C LEU A 146 -2.95 1.73 -19.83
N LYS A 147 -3.34 2.53 -20.84
CA LYS A 147 -2.73 3.84 -21.09
C LYS A 147 -2.93 4.75 -19.87
N GLY A 148 -1.94 5.61 -19.59
CA GLY A 148 -1.95 6.47 -18.40
C GLY A 148 -3.19 7.35 -18.27
N ARG A 149 -3.68 7.90 -19.39
CA ARG A 149 -4.91 8.69 -19.42
C ARG A 149 -6.14 7.87 -19.03
N ASP A 150 -6.26 6.67 -19.58
CA ASP A 150 -7.43 5.81 -19.35
C ASP A 150 -7.43 5.29 -17.90
N ALA A 151 -6.23 4.99 -17.35
CA ALA A 151 -6.05 4.70 -15.93
C ALA A 151 -6.45 5.88 -15.04
N ALA A 152 -6.03 7.11 -15.37
CA ALA A 152 -6.41 8.30 -14.62
C ALA A 152 -7.93 8.55 -14.66
N ILE A 153 -8.57 8.36 -15.82
CA ILE A 153 -10.03 8.47 -15.95
C ILE A 153 -10.71 7.44 -15.06
N GLN A 154 -10.25 6.18 -15.06
CA GLN A 154 -10.82 5.14 -14.22
C GLN A 154 -10.71 5.47 -12.72
N MET A 155 -9.60 6.05 -12.28
CA MET A 155 -9.46 6.49 -10.88
C MET A 155 -10.38 7.67 -10.55
N MET A 156 -10.57 8.60 -11.49
CA MET A 156 -11.36 9.83 -11.29
C MET A 156 -12.86 9.67 -11.55
N ILE A 157 -13.30 8.56 -12.16
CA ILE A 157 -14.69 8.40 -12.58
C ILE A 157 -15.65 8.52 -11.41
N LEU A 158 -15.38 7.83 -10.29
CA LEU A 158 -16.23 7.86 -9.11
C LEU A 158 -16.19 9.24 -8.41
N PRO A 159 -15.02 9.81 -8.06
CA PRO A 159 -14.95 11.14 -7.44
C PRO A 159 -15.63 12.25 -8.25
N VAL A 160 -15.45 12.25 -9.57
CA VAL A 160 -16.07 13.26 -10.44
C VAL A 160 -17.58 13.03 -10.53
N LEU A 161 -18.01 11.78 -10.68
CA LEU A 161 -19.44 11.46 -10.81
C LEU A 161 -20.23 11.84 -9.56
N ILE A 162 -19.71 11.55 -8.36
CA ILE A 162 -20.41 11.93 -7.12
C ILE A 162 -20.45 13.45 -6.93
N MET A 163 -19.41 14.18 -7.37
CA MET A 163 -19.40 15.63 -7.33
C MET A 163 -20.49 16.21 -8.24
N VAL A 164 -20.54 15.74 -9.49
CA VAL A 164 -21.59 16.14 -10.45
C VAL A 164 -22.97 15.79 -9.92
N TRP A 165 -23.10 14.63 -9.26
CA TRP A 165 -24.34 14.22 -8.61
C TRP A 165 -24.76 15.17 -7.50
N ALA A 166 -23.84 15.58 -6.60
CA ALA A 166 -24.16 16.57 -5.58
C ALA A 166 -24.64 17.90 -6.17
N MET A 167 -23.97 18.39 -7.21
CA MET A 167 -24.40 19.59 -7.92
C MET A 167 -25.80 19.43 -8.52
N THR A 168 -26.09 18.26 -9.10
CA THR A 168 -27.41 17.94 -9.65
C THR A 168 -28.49 17.96 -8.56
N VAL A 169 -28.22 17.34 -7.41
CA VAL A 169 -29.14 17.34 -6.26
C VAL A 169 -29.42 18.77 -5.78
N LEU A 170 -28.40 19.62 -5.70
CA LEU A 170 -28.60 21.02 -5.32
C LEU A 170 -29.43 21.81 -6.33
N VAL A 171 -29.22 21.59 -7.63
CA VAL A 171 -30.04 22.21 -8.67
C VAL A 171 -31.49 21.78 -8.52
N ILE A 172 -31.75 20.49 -8.34
CA ILE A 172 -33.11 19.96 -8.15
C ILE A 172 -33.74 20.57 -6.89
N ALA A 173 -33.03 20.57 -5.77
CA ALA A 173 -33.51 21.12 -4.51
C ALA A 173 -33.83 22.62 -4.64
N GLY A 174 -32.96 23.38 -5.31
CA GLY A 174 -33.17 24.80 -5.58
C GLY A 174 -34.37 25.06 -6.49
N VAL A 175 -34.58 24.24 -7.53
CA VAL A 175 -35.73 24.37 -8.44
C VAL A 175 -37.05 23.99 -7.76
N VAL A 176 -37.05 22.98 -6.89
CA VAL A 176 -38.27 22.53 -6.18
C VAL A 176 -38.64 23.48 -5.04
N ALA A 177 -37.66 24.14 -4.42
CA ALA A 177 -37.89 25.07 -3.32
C ALA A 177 -38.22 26.51 -3.78
N ALA A 178 -38.06 26.82 -5.07
CA ALA A 178 -38.40 28.10 -5.68
C ALA A 178 -39.87 28.18 -6.07
#